data_AF-A0A353P4P4-F1
#
_entry.id   AF-A0A353P4P4-F1
#
_cell.length_a   1.000
_cell.length_b   1.000
_cell.length_c   1.000
_cell.angle_alpha   90.00
_cell.angle_beta   90.00
_cell.angle_gamma   90.00
#
_symmetry.space_group_name_H-M   'P 1'
#
loop_
_entity.id
_entity.type
_entity.pdbx_description
1 polymer ?
#
loop_
_entity_poly.entity_id
_entity_poly.type
_entity_poly.pdbx_seq_one_letter_code
_entity_poly.pdbx_strand_id
1 'polypeptide(L)'
;MNAKQLTAILMLVIISSTGFALTMGNWQGAPDGDSNKPAGSGNWKDAYWNKPPVLLPAAPGMPGAEIKVIKPRTSCIVDSNVGTYDCKLSIGGGADLITAPKLEIANGGNLGMGEIRVGSGGSSASGTFGCLVQSGGTLIMNHKLFVGRYGTSGSNPNDGKGFFTISGGTLTYAPSNSEGGLYVGAAGSDGTSEGTFTIAGKAGKINVRKLYVGSDGKNAKGTGTIEFEMEADGVSAIKAAESVLLDASKDESKANLVINADMSAPKTDIMLIETAGGNTVAGVFDAVNGGAGTEGSQVVLKAGDGEYNYTLTYKGGNGNDIALKFVKFTPKAQAADANAAK
;
A
#
# COMPACT_ATOMS: atom_id res chain seq x y z
N MET A 1 24.53 -23.73 -8.24
CA MET A 1 23.96 -22.37 -8.28
C MET A 1 22.50 -22.53 -8.66
N ASN A 2 21.59 -22.33 -7.71
CA ASN A 2 20.19 -22.74 -7.85
C ASN A 2 19.40 -21.71 -8.67
N ALA A 3 18.43 -22.17 -9.46
CA ALA A 3 17.64 -21.36 -10.40
C ALA A 3 16.97 -20.10 -9.80
N LYS A 4 16.87 -20.00 -8.46
CA LYS A 4 16.35 -18.83 -7.74
C LYS A 4 17.34 -17.64 -7.68
N GLN A 5 18.64 -17.86 -7.82
CA GLN A 5 19.64 -16.77 -7.86
C GLN A 5 19.78 -16.14 -9.25
N LEU A 6 19.32 -16.84 -10.30
CA LEU A 6 19.34 -16.30 -11.67
C LEU A 6 18.23 -15.26 -11.89
N THR A 7 17.11 -15.37 -11.18
CA THR A 7 15.96 -14.46 -11.32
C THR A 7 16.22 -13.07 -10.72
N ALA A 8 17.00 -12.98 -9.64
CA ALA A 8 17.37 -11.71 -9.02
C ALA A 8 18.36 -10.89 -9.86
N ILE A 9 19.24 -11.56 -10.61
CA ILE A 9 20.22 -10.88 -11.48
C ILE A 9 19.60 -10.48 -12.83
N LEU A 10 18.59 -11.23 -13.31
CA LEU A 10 17.89 -10.87 -14.55
C LEU A 10 16.90 -9.69 -14.37
N MET A 11 16.44 -9.40 -13.15
CA MET A 11 15.64 -8.19 -12.88
C MET A 11 16.47 -6.90 -12.76
N LEU A 12 17.79 -6.99 -12.59
CA LEU A 12 18.66 -5.81 -12.43
C LEU A 12 19.23 -5.28 -13.75
N VAL A 13 19.08 -6.00 -14.88
CA VAL A 13 19.76 -5.68 -16.16
C VAL A 13 18.79 -5.19 -17.26
N ILE A 14 17.50 -4.99 -16.99
CA ILE A 14 16.58 -4.32 -17.93
C ILE A 14 16.37 -2.85 -17.52
N ILE A 15 17.48 -2.17 -17.19
CA ILE A 15 17.54 -0.71 -17.09
C ILE A 15 18.75 -0.26 -17.92
N SER A 16 18.65 -0.32 -19.24
CA SER A 16 19.39 0.61 -20.11
C SER A 16 18.94 0.47 -21.56
N SER A 17 18.53 1.60 -22.14
CA SER A 17 18.35 1.88 -23.58
C SER A 17 17.23 1.09 -24.27
N THR A 18 16.35 1.65 -25.10
CA THR A 18 16.37 2.86 -25.92
C THR A 18 14.95 3.45 -25.96
N GLY A 19 14.82 4.72 -25.59
CA GLY A 19 13.57 5.45 -25.77
C GLY A 19 13.47 5.97 -27.21
N PHE A 20 12.52 5.43 -27.97
CA PHE A 20 11.73 6.18 -28.96
C PHE A 20 10.37 5.49 -29.10
N ALA A 21 9.29 6.22 -28.81
CA ALA A 21 7.97 5.90 -29.33
C ALA A 21 7.11 7.18 -29.40
N LEU A 22 6.67 7.41 -30.63
CA LEU A 22 5.76 8.40 -31.18
C LEU A 22 4.60 8.89 -30.30
N THR A 23 4.34 10.19 -30.46
CA THR A 23 3.14 10.95 -30.12
C THR A 23 1.87 10.40 -30.75
N MET A 24 0.78 10.33 -29.97
CA MET A 24 -0.48 11.10 -30.14
C MET A 24 -1.56 10.63 -29.16
N GLY A 25 -2.20 11.59 -28.46
CA GLY A 25 -3.36 11.38 -27.59
C GLY A 25 -3.37 12.29 -26.36
N ASN A 26 -3.58 13.60 -26.56
CA ASN A 26 -3.83 14.67 -25.56
C ASN A 26 -3.24 14.48 -24.15
N TRP A 27 -1.94 14.73 -24.08
CA TRP A 27 -1.29 15.32 -22.92
C TRP A 27 -1.16 16.82 -23.15
N GLN A 28 -1.81 17.65 -22.34
CA GLN A 28 -1.30 18.99 -22.07
C GLN A 28 -0.55 18.89 -20.75
N GLY A 29 0.72 18.50 -20.87
CA GLY A 29 1.71 18.52 -19.80
C GLY A 29 3.15 18.57 -20.32
N ALA A 30 3.36 18.96 -21.59
CA ALA A 30 4.61 19.14 -22.36
C ALA A 30 5.84 18.20 -22.12
N PRO A 31 6.47 17.67 -23.18
CA PRO A 31 7.83 17.11 -23.06
C PRO A 31 8.75 18.16 -22.45
N ASP A 32 9.68 17.74 -21.58
CA ASP A 32 10.67 18.54 -20.85
C ASP A 32 10.59 20.06 -21.05
N GLY A 33 9.90 20.76 -20.12
CA GLY A 33 9.85 22.22 -20.11
C GLY A 33 8.49 22.86 -19.83
N ASP A 34 7.46 22.11 -19.40
CA ASP A 34 6.18 22.74 -19.02
C ASP A 34 6.36 23.71 -17.84
N SER A 35 5.98 24.98 -18.04
CA SER A 35 5.97 26.03 -17.02
C SER A 35 4.88 25.83 -15.95
N ASN A 36 3.97 24.87 -16.14
CA ASN A 36 2.87 24.56 -15.21
C ASN A 36 3.14 23.35 -14.30
N LYS A 37 4.37 22.83 -14.29
CA LYS A 37 4.79 21.90 -13.24
C LYS A 37 4.70 22.61 -11.89
N PRO A 38 4.19 21.98 -10.81
CA PRO A 38 4.33 22.56 -9.48
C PRO A 38 5.82 22.89 -9.27
N ALA A 39 6.11 24.13 -8.90
CA ALA A 39 7.49 24.60 -8.81
C ALA A 39 8.29 23.69 -7.86
N GLY A 40 9.42 23.17 -8.33
CA GLY A 40 10.27 22.25 -7.56
C GLY A 40 9.78 20.79 -7.53
N SER A 41 8.77 20.40 -8.30
CA SER A 41 8.23 19.03 -8.32
C SER A 41 9.08 18.03 -9.14
N GLY A 42 9.18 16.79 -8.65
CA GLY A 42 9.96 15.68 -9.23
C GLY A 42 9.59 15.24 -10.66
N ASN A 43 9.97 14.01 -11.04
CA ASN A 43 9.72 13.51 -12.39
C ASN A 43 8.28 12.99 -12.58
N TRP A 44 7.41 13.84 -13.14
CA TRP A 44 5.99 13.57 -13.43
C TRP A 44 5.71 13.04 -14.85
N LYS A 45 6.64 12.27 -15.42
CA LYS A 45 6.50 11.71 -16.77
C LYS A 45 5.19 10.91 -16.90
N ASP A 46 4.36 11.25 -17.90
CA ASP A 46 3.09 10.59 -18.25
C ASP A 46 1.90 10.73 -17.25
N ALA A 47 1.98 11.60 -16.22
CA ALA A 47 0.83 11.94 -15.35
C ALA A 47 -0.06 13.03 -15.97
N TYR A 48 -1.39 12.92 -15.94
CA TYR A 48 -2.28 13.89 -16.59
C TYR A 48 -3.52 14.30 -15.78
N TRP A 49 -4.03 15.50 -16.02
CA TRP A 49 -5.26 16.02 -15.43
C TRP A 49 -6.48 15.68 -16.29
N ASN A 50 -7.64 15.44 -15.66
CA ASN A 50 -8.88 15.15 -16.37
C ASN A 50 -9.50 16.38 -17.10
N LYS A 51 -8.97 17.60 -16.89
CA LYS A 51 -9.41 18.86 -17.53
C LYS A 51 -8.27 19.91 -17.60
N PRO A 52 -7.52 20.04 -18.71
CA PRO A 52 -6.45 21.03 -18.80
C PRO A 52 -6.96 22.44 -19.20
N PRO A 53 -6.23 23.52 -18.88
CA PRO A 53 -5.09 23.56 -17.95
C PRO A 53 -5.57 23.90 -16.53
N VAL A 54 -5.43 22.95 -15.59
CA VAL A 54 -5.39 23.31 -14.17
C VAL A 54 -4.00 23.87 -13.92
N LEU A 55 -3.87 25.20 -13.93
CA LEU A 55 -2.72 25.87 -13.33
C LEU A 55 -2.62 25.35 -11.89
N LEU A 56 -1.47 24.86 -11.46
CA LEU A 56 -1.18 24.75 -10.03
C LEU A 56 -0.51 26.06 -9.59
N PRO A 57 -0.97 26.71 -8.51
CA PRO A 57 -2.07 26.35 -7.63
C PRO A 57 -3.32 27.18 -7.95
N ALA A 58 -4.10 26.82 -8.96
CA ALA A 58 -5.47 27.30 -9.09
C ALA A 58 -6.32 26.55 -8.06
N ALA A 59 -6.16 27.01 -6.83
CA ALA A 59 -6.90 26.75 -5.59
C ALA A 59 -6.89 25.30 -5.04
N PRO A 60 -6.51 25.10 -3.75
CA PRO A 60 -7.17 24.06 -2.96
C PRO A 60 -8.67 24.39 -2.96
N GLY A 61 -9.49 23.54 -3.59
CA GLY A 61 -10.94 23.68 -3.50
C GLY A 61 -11.74 23.77 -4.81
N MET A 62 -11.23 23.37 -5.97
CA MET A 62 -12.12 23.03 -7.09
C MET A 62 -12.72 21.62 -6.90
N PRO A 63 -14.01 21.49 -6.55
CA PRO A 63 -14.63 20.19 -6.35
C PRO A 63 -14.55 19.37 -7.64
N GLY A 64 -14.05 18.14 -7.56
CA GLY A 64 -13.95 17.23 -8.70
C GLY A 64 -12.65 17.34 -9.52
N ALA A 65 -11.68 18.17 -9.13
CA ALA A 65 -10.34 18.10 -9.69
C ALA A 65 -9.67 16.75 -9.36
N GLU A 66 -9.03 16.14 -10.35
CA GLU A 66 -8.40 14.82 -10.24
C GLU A 66 -7.13 14.75 -11.08
N ILE A 67 -6.01 14.40 -10.43
CA ILE A 67 -4.76 13.99 -11.04
C ILE A 67 -4.85 12.49 -11.35
N LYS A 68 -4.41 12.09 -12.55
CA LYS A 68 -4.47 10.71 -13.02
C LYS A 68 -3.09 10.21 -13.44
N VAL A 69 -2.68 9.08 -12.86
CA VAL A 69 -1.54 8.26 -13.28
C VAL A 69 -2.11 6.93 -13.79
N ILE A 70 -2.58 6.93 -15.05
CA ILE A 70 -3.48 5.87 -15.54
C ILE A 70 -3.04 5.21 -16.84
N LYS A 71 -1.99 5.73 -17.48
CA LYS A 71 -1.43 5.11 -18.69
C LYS A 71 -0.63 3.86 -18.30
N PRO A 72 -0.89 2.69 -18.92
CA PRO A 72 -0.14 1.46 -18.63
C PRO A 72 1.37 1.67 -18.72
N ARG A 73 2.12 1.03 -17.82
CA ARG A 73 3.59 1.07 -17.71
C ARG A 73 4.17 2.45 -17.39
N THR A 74 3.35 3.41 -16.99
CA THR A 74 3.82 4.71 -16.49
C THR A 74 4.45 4.57 -15.12
N SER A 75 5.52 5.32 -14.86
CA SER A 75 6.14 5.43 -13.55
C SER A 75 6.44 6.89 -13.24
N CYS A 76 5.81 7.41 -12.20
CA CYS A 76 6.00 8.76 -11.70
C CYS A 76 6.78 8.71 -10.38
N ILE A 77 7.64 9.70 -10.13
CA ILE A 77 8.41 9.79 -8.88
C ILE A 77 8.24 11.20 -8.29
N VAL A 78 7.93 11.25 -6.99
CA VAL A 78 7.90 12.46 -6.18
C VAL A 78 9.06 12.40 -5.20
N ASP A 79 10.14 13.10 -5.53
CA ASP A 79 11.40 13.19 -4.77
C ASP A 79 11.64 14.60 -4.21
N SER A 80 10.62 15.44 -4.23
CA SER A 80 10.66 16.82 -3.76
C SER A 80 9.34 17.25 -3.12
N ASN A 81 9.35 18.42 -2.48
CA ASN A 81 8.15 18.97 -1.87
C ASN A 81 7.20 19.55 -2.92
N VAL A 82 6.15 18.81 -3.23
CA VAL A 82 5.06 19.22 -4.14
C VAL A 82 3.96 19.93 -3.35
N GLY A 83 3.89 19.72 -2.04
CA GLY A 83 2.91 20.33 -1.16
C GLY A 83 1.60 19.56 -1.08
N THR A 84 0.57 20.25 -0.60
CA THR A 84 -0.69 19.64 -0.18
C THR A 84 -1.86 20.21 -0.98
N TYR A 85 -2.67 19.33 -1.56
CA TYR A 85 -3.81 19.66 -2.42
C TYR A 85 -5.08 18.99 -1.92
N ASP A 86 -6.22 19.65 -2.08
CA ASP A 86 -7.54 19.07 -1.76
C ASP A 86 -8.22 18.40 -2.97
N CYS A 87 -7.42 17.91 -3.91
CA CYS A 87 -7.91 17.24 -5.11
C CYS A 87 -7.75 15.71 -5.00
N LYS A 88 -8.34 15.00 -5.96
CA LYS A 88 -8.21 13.54 -6.07
C LYS A 88 -6.90 13.18 -6.78
N LEU A 89 -6.32 12.05 -6.41
CA LEU A 89 -5.24 11.38 -7.11
C LEU A 89 -5.66 9.95 -7.42
N SER A 90 -5.69 9.60 -8.70
CA SER A 90 -6.05 8.26 -9.18
C SER A 90 -4.86 7.59 -9.84
N ILE A 91 -4.50 6.41 -9.35
CA ILE A 91 -3.41 5.58 -9.84
C ILE A 91 -4.02 4.24 -10.23
N GLY A 92 -4.12 3.97 -11.52
CA GLY A 92 -4.71 2.73 -12.01
C GLY A 92 -5.02 2.74 -13.50
N GLY A 93 -4.99 1.59 -14.16
CA GLY A 93 -5.21 1.50 -15.60
C GLY A 93 -4.41 0.41 -16.30
N GLY A 94 -3.56 -0.32 -15.56
CA GLY A 94 -2.91 -1.52 -16.07
C GLY A 94 -3.89 -2.69 -16.22
N ALA A 95 -3.64 -3.54 -17.21
CA ALA A 95 -4.38 -4.80 -17.37
C ALA A 95 -3.90 -5.88 -16.38
N ASP A 96 -2.68 -5.74 -15.88
CA ASP A 96 -2.03 -6.62 -14.91
C ASP A 96 -1.02 -5.81 -14.06
N LEU A 97 -0.37 -6.48 -13.09
CA LEU A 97 0.68 -5.91 -12.26
C LEU A 97 1.92 -5.44 -13.04
N ILE A 98 2.24 -6.08 -14.17
CA ILE A 98 3.42 -5.75 -14.99
C ILE A 98 3.21 -4.41 -15.71
N THR A 99 1.98 -4.16 -16.13
CA THR A 99 1.55 -2.98 -16.87
C THR A 99 0.91 -1.92 -15.97
N ALA A 100 0.83 -2.16 -14.66
CA ALA A 100 0.26 -1.22 -13.71
C ALA A 100 1.04 0.12 -13.73
N PRO A 101 0.35 1.26 -13.81
CA PRO A 101 0.96 2.55 -13.53
C PRO A 101 1.44 2.61 -12.07
N LYS A 102 2.57 3.28 -11.87
CA LYS A 102 3.25 3.38 -10.58
C LYS A 102 3.46 4.84 -10.20
N LEU A 103 3.22 5.17 -8.94
CA LEU A 103 3.68 6.40 -8.32
C LEU A 103 4.60 6.05 -7.16
N GLU A 104 5.78 6.64 -7.11
CA GLU A 104 6.70 6.52 -5.98
C GLU A 104 6.81 7.85 -5.23
N ILE A 105 6.71 7.80 -3.89
CA ILE A 105 7.11 8.88 -3.00
C ILE A 105 8.49 8.52 -2.45
N ALA A 106 9.50 9.20 -2.96
CA ALA A 106 10.90 8.97 -2.64
C ALA A 106 11.39 9.95 -1.56
N ASN A 107 12.66 9.79 -1.15
CA ASN A 107 13.27 10.72 -0.19
C ASN A 107 13.25 12.17 -0.72
N GLY A 108 12.97 13.14 0.15
CA GLY A 108 12.72 14.54 -0.24
C GLY A 108 11.29 14.82 -0.72
N GLY A 109 10.54 13.77 -1.09
CA GLY A 109 9.15 13.83 -1.51
C GLY A 109 8.22 14.34 -0.40
N ASN A 110 7.32 15.28 -0.72
CA ASN A 110 6.20 15.62 0.14
C ASN A 110 4.95 15.86 -0.71
N LEU A 111 3.95 15.02 -0.52
CA LEU A 111 2.71 15.01 -1.27
C LEU A 111 1.51 14.91 -0.32
N GLY A 112 0.61 15.88 -0.37
CA GLY A 112 -0.67 15.83 0.31
C GLY A 112 -1.82 15.83 -0.68
N MET A 113 -2.81 14.96 -0.49
CA MET A 113 -3.98 14.85 -1.38
C MET A 113 -5.27 14.69 -0.58
N GLY A 114 -6.36 15.28 -1.11
CA GLY A 114 -7.73 15.12 -0.62
C GLY A 114 -8.10 13.65 -0.56
N GLU A 115 -8.14 13.00 -1.72
CA GLU A 115 -8.45 11.58 -1.82
C GLU A 115 -7.49 10.89 -2.77
N ILE A 116 -6.86 9.81 -2.32
CA ILE A 116 -5.96 9.00 -3.13
C ILE A 116 -6.65 7.67 -3.44
N ARG A 117 -6.54 7.21 -4.67
CA ARG A 117 -7.12 5.95 -5.16
C ARG A 117 -6.05 5.17 -5.87
N VAL A 118 -5.75 3.98 -5.37
CA VAL A 118 -4.80 3.05 -5.95
C VAL A 118 -5.59 1.84 -6.46
N GLY A 119 -5.33 1.41 -7.69
CA GLY A 119 -6.15 0.39 -8.37
C GLY A 119 -7.43 0.94 -8.99
N SER A 120 -7.52 2.26 -9.20
CA SER A 120 -8.63 2.90 -9.90
C SER A 120 -8.12 4.08 -10.71
N GLY A 121 -8.30 4.06 -12.03
CA GLY A 121 -8.02 5.22 -12.87
C GLY A 121 -9.20 6.18 -13.05
N GLY A 122 -10.27 5.98 -12.27
CA GLY A 122 -11.54 6.70 -12.43
C GLY A 122 -12.32 6.29 -13.68
N SER A 123 -13.31 7.09 -14.08
CA SER A 123 -14.28 6.79 -15.15
C SER A 123 -13.70 6.68 -16.56
N SER A 124 -12.39 6.87 -16.74
CA SER A 124 -11.73 6.96 -18.05
C SER A 124 -10.60 5.94 -18.24
N ALA A 125 -10.36 5.04 -17.29
CA ALA A 125 -9.35 4.01 -17.42
C ALA A 125 -9.96 2.71 -17.95
N SER A 126 -9.17 1.89 -18.64
CA SER A 126 -9.56 0.58 -19.17
C SER A 126 -8.98 -0.60 -18.39
N GLY A 127 -8.29 -0.32 -17.28
CA GLY A 127 -7.62 -1.32 -16.46
C GLY A 127 -7.81 -1.06 -14.97
N THR A 128 -7.54 -2.09 -14.18
CA THR A 128 -7.92 -2.16 -12.75
C THR A 128 -6.72 -2.14 -11.83
N PHE A 129 -5.50 -2.33 -12.36
CA PHE A 129 -4.28 -2.39 -11.56
C PHE A 129 -3.63 -1.00 -11.43
N GLY A 130 -3.16 -0.67 -10.22
CA GLY A 130 -2.35 0.51 -9.94
C GLY A 130 -1.46 0.30 -8.71
N CYS A 131 -0.30 0.97 -8.69
CA CYS A 131 0.69 0.80 -7.63
C CYS A 131 1.14 2.14 -7.05
N LEU A 132 1.16 2.22 -5.72
CA LEU A 132 1.81 3.28 -4.96
C LEU A 132 2.99 2.67 -4.21
N VAL A 133 4.13 3.35 -4.23
CA VAL A 133 5.33 2.94 -3.49
C VAL A 133 5.78 4.12 -2.66
N GLN A 134 6.18 3.88 -1.42
CA GLN A 134 6.78 4.89 -0.56
C GLN A 134 8.07 4.35 0.03
N SER A 135 9.19 4.77 -0.58
CA SER A 135 10.55 4.44 -0.15
C SER A 135 11.14 5.51 0.77
N GLY A 136 10.52 6.71 0.82
CA GLY A 136 10.93 7.84 1.65
C GLY A 136 9.86 8.92 1.75
N GLY A 137 10.29 10.15 2.06
CA GLY A 137 9.42 11.33 2.01
C GLY A 137 8.20 11.28 2.93
N THR A 138 7.20 12.09 2.63
CA THR A 138 5.94 12.19 3.38
C THR A 138 4.75 12.14 2.42
N LEU A 139 3.79 11.26 2.72
CA LEU A 139 2.47 11.21 2.10
C LEU A 139 1.42 11.62 3.14
N ILE A 140 0.68 12.70 2.85
CA ILE A 140 -0.35 13.25 3.74
C ILE A 140 -1.74 12.95 3.18
N MET A 141 -2.51 12.18 3.91
CA MET A 141 -3.93 11.93 3.64
C MET A 141 -4.76 13.09 4.19
N ASN A 142 -5.22 13.97 3.30
CA ASN A 142 -6.12 15.05 3.71
C ASN A 142 -7.54 14.57 3.91
N HIS A 143 -8.00 13.50 3.25
CA HIS A 143 -9.26 12.80 3.55
C HIS A 143 -9.06 11.28 3.60
N LYS A 144 -8.90 10.63 2.45
CA LYS A 144 -8.91 9.17 2.33
C LYS A 144 -7.83 8.65 1.41
N LEU A 145 -7.25 7.51 1.74
CA LEU A 145 -6.45 6.70 0.83
C LEU A 145 -7.16 5.36 0.64
N PHE A 146 -7.54 5.08 -0.60
CA PHE A 146 -8.08 3.79 -1.00
C PHE A 146 -7.02 2.97 -1.72
N VAL A 147 -6.81 1.76 -1.25
CA VAL A 147 -6.00 0.74 -1.91
C VAL A 147 -6.96 -0.34 -2.39
N GLY A 148 -7.16 -0.43 -3.70
CA GLY A 148 -8.10 -1.37 -4.33
C GLY A 148 -9.49 -0.82 -4.59
N ARG A 149 -9.64 0.43 -5.05
CA ARG A 149 -10.98 1.02 -5.23
C ARG A 149 -11.66 0.64 -6.55
N TYR A 150 -12.92 0.24 -6.50
CA TYR A 150 -13.74 0.05 -7.71
C TYR A 150 -13.89 1.34 -8.56
N GLY A 151 -13.98 1.19 -9.88
CA GLY A 151 -14.32 2.29 -10.80
C GLY A 151 -15.80 2.67 -10.69
N THR A 152 -16.13 3.96 -10.80
CA THR A 152 -17.51 4.45 -10.63
C THR A 152 -18.30 4.60 -11.94
N SER A 153 -17.80 4.06 -13.07
CA SER A 153 -18.47 4.20 -14.37
C SER A 153 -19.03 2.86 -14.85
N GLY A 154 -20.30 2.83 -15.24
CA GLY A 154 -20.97 1.62 -15.75
C GLY A 154 -20.36 1.00 -17.03
N SER A 155 -19.40 1.67 -17.67
CA SER A 155 -18.69 1.19 -18.86
C SER A 155 -17.31 0.57 -18.56
N ASN A 156 -16.86 0.55 -17.30
CA ASN A 156 -15.59 -0.04 -16.91
C ASN A 156 -15.88 -1.08 -15.80
N PRO A 157 -15.65 -2.38 -16.03
CA PRO A 157 -16.09 -3.42 -15.12
C PRO A 157 -15.45 -3.22 -13.74
N ASN A 158 -16.30 -2.84 -12.78
CA ASN A 158 -16.47 -3.17 -11.36
C ASN A 158 -15.30 -3.64 -10.46
N ASP A 159 -14.08 -3.76 -10.95
CA ASP A 159 -12.96 -4.35 -10.23
C ASP A 159 -11.86 -3.31 -10.03
N GLY A 160 -11.34 -3.21 -8.81
CA GLY A 160 -10.22 -2.32 -8.47
C GLY A 160 -9.13 -3.08 -7.74
N LYS A 161 -7.90 -3.10 -8.29
CA LYS A 161 -6.76 -3.86 -7.75
C LYS A 161 -5.60 -2.94 -7.42
N GLY A 162 -5.49 -2.58 -6.14
CA GLY A 162 -4.53 -1.59 -5.67
C GLY A 162 -3.43 -2.22 -4.82
N PHE A 163 -2.21 -1.75 -5.03
CA PHE A 163 -1.03 -2.20 -4.29
C PHE A 163 -0.32 -0.99 -3.74
N PHE A 164 -0.15 -0.93 -2.42
CA PHE A 164 0.64 0.11 -1.78
C PHE A 164 1.72 -0.52 -0.92
N THR A 165 2.99 -0.25 -1.23
CA THR A 165 4.13 -0.67 -0.41
C THR A 165 4.78 0.54 0.26
N ILE A 166 5.00 0.48 1.57
CA ILE A 166 5.84 1.43 2.31
C ILE A 166 7.05 0.71 2.88
N SER A 167 8.25 1.13 2.45
CA SER A 167 9.53 0.64 2.95
C SER A 167 10.35 1.72 3.65
N GLY A 168 9.88 2.97 3.64
CA GLY A 168 10.51 4.10 4.31
C GLY A 168 9.60 5.33 4.33
N GLY A 169 10.04 6.42 4.97
CA GLY A 169 9.29 7.68 4.98
C GLY A 169 8.12 7.71 5.97
N THR A 170 7.17 8.61 5.73
CA THR A 170 6.02 8.84 6.61
C THR A 170 4.70 8.84 5.84
N LEU A 171 3.80 7.92 6.15
CA LEU A 171 2.37 8.03 5.83
C LEU A 171 1.66 8.64 7.04
N THR A 172 0.96 9.76 6.83
CA THR A 172 0.23 10.45 7.90
C THR A 172 -1.10 10.99 7.41
N TYR A 173 -1.99 11.36 8.33
CA TYR A 173 -3.18 12.15 8.03
C TYR A 173 -2.98 13.61 8.44
N ALA A 174 -3.73 14.52 7.80
CA ALA A 174 -3.76 15.93 8.18
C ALA A 174 -4.43 16.09 9.57
N PRO A 175 -3.81 16.77 10.55
CA PRO A 175 -4.35 16.88 11.91
C PRO A 175 -5.76 17.48 11.99
N SER A 176 -6.05 18.45 11.12
CA SER A 176 -7.34 19.15 11.04
C SER A 176 -8.47 18.34 10.41
N ASN A 177 -8.17 17.18 9.81
CA ASN A 177 -9.16 16.37 9.14
C ASN A 177 -9.70 15.27 10.08
N SER A 178 -11.03 15.11 10.09
CA SER A 178 -11.78 14.09 10.85
C SER A 178 -11.83 12.71 10.17
N GLU A 179 -11.37 12.57 8.93
CA GLU A 179 -11.42 11.29 8.22
C GLU A 179 -10.11 10.49 8.30
N GLY A 180 -9.02 11.03 7.75
CA GLY A 180 -7.64 10.48 7.79
C GLY A 180 -7.52 8.98 7.54
N GLY A 181 -8.40 8.41 6.70
CA GLY A 181 -8.64 6.97 6.66
C GLY A 181 -7.85 6.24 5.57
N LEU A 182 -7.26 5.10 5.95
CA LEU A 182 -6.70 4.11 5.03
C LEU A 182 -7.70 2.97 4.83
N TYR A 183 -8.11 2.76 3.58
CA TYR A 183 -9.10 1.76 3.17
C TYR A 183 -8.42 0.74 2.26
N VAL A 184 -8.21 -0.48 2.75
CA VAL A 184 -7.54 -1.55 2.02
C VAL A 184 -8.56 -2.59 1.61
N GLY A 185 -8.88 -2.64 0.31
CA GLY A 185 -9.96 -3.47 -0.20
C GLY A 185 -11.31 -3.16 0.44
N ALA A 186 -11.49 -1.97 1.02
CA ALA A 186 -12.63 -1.60 1.85
C ALA A 186 -13.50 -0.51 1.18
N ALA A 187 -13.56 -0.50 -0.16
CA ALA A 187 -14.23 0.54 -0.92
C ALA A 187 -15.31 -0.04 -1.84
N GLY A 188 -16.59 0.19 -1.52
CA GLY A 188 -17.67 0.19 -2.53
C GLY A 188 -18.87 -0.70 -2.24
N SER A 189 -20.05 -0.12 -2.48
CA SER A 189 -21.37 -0.72 -2.29
C SER A 189 -21.69 -1.85 -3.28
N ASP A 190 -21.05 -1.88 -4.47
CA ASP A 190 -21.56 -2.68 -5.60
C ASP A 190 -20.48 -3.31 -6.51
N GLY A 191 -19.19 -3.30 -6.13
CA GLY A 191 -18.08 -3.80 -6.96
C GLY A 191 -17.01 -4.59 -6.18
N THR A 192 -16.13 -5.29 -6.88
CA THR A 192 -15.08 -6.13 -6.29
C THR A 192 -13.81 -5.31 -6.05
N SER A 193 -13.55 -5.01 -4.77
CA SER A 193 -12.42 -4.19 -4.33
C SER A 193 -11.31 -5.11 -3.81
N GLU A 194 -10.13 -5.12 -4.42
CA GLU A 194 -8.97 -5.89 -3.95
C GLU A 194 -7.81 -4.95 -3.63
N GLY A 195 -7.44 -4.86 -2.36
CA GLY A 195 -6.34 -4.00 -1.90
C GLY A 195 -5.27 -4.77 -1.17
N THR A 196 -4.00 -4.47 -1.45
CA THR A 196 -2.87 -4.95 -0.64
C THR A 196 -2.05 -3.76 -0.15
N PHE A 197 -1.90 -3.64 1.17
CA PHE A 197 -1.00 -2.68 1.80
C PHE A 197 0.15 -3.43 2.46
N THR A 198 1.36 -3.27 1.92
CA THR A 198 2.58 -3.94 2.34
C THR A 198 3.47 -2.98 3.12
N ILE A 199 3.92 -3.42 4.29
CA ILE A 199 4.90 -2.74 5.12
C ILE A 199 6.19 -3.55 5.08
N ALA A 200 7.22 -2.98 4.47
CA ALA A 200 8.51 -3.63 4.31
C ALA A 200 9.53 -3.06 5.30
N GLY A 201 9.88 -3.86 6.31
CA GLY A 201 10.83 -3.49 7.34
C GLY A 201 10.36 -2.39 8.29
N LYS A 202 11.33 -1.80 9.01
CA LYS A 202 11.06 -0.88 10.14
C LYS A 202 11.26 0.61 9.83
N ALA A 203 11.61 0.97 8.61
CA ALA A 203 11.98 2.35 8.26
C ALA A 203 10.78 3.27 7.99
N GLY A 204 9.57 2.72 7.86
CA GLY A 204 8.34 3.49 7.66
C GLY A 204 7.74 4.03 8.96
N LYS A 205 7.08 5.18 8.88
CA LYS A 205 6.21 5.70 9.94
C LYS A 205 4.79 5.77 9.42
N ILE A 206 3.88 5.01 10.04
CA ILE A 206 2.52 4.86 9.54
C ILE A 206 1.55 5.33 10.63
N ASN A 207 0.99 6.52 10.42
CA ASN A 207 -0.03 7.09 11.30
C ASN A 207 -1.30 7.30 10.48
N VAL A 208 -2.36 6.63 10.87
CA VAL A 208 -3.67 6.76 10.23
C VAL A 208 -4.70 7.13 11.29
N ARG A 209 -5.74 7.85 10.90
CA ARG A 209 -6.85 8.11 11.84
C ARG A 209 -7.73 6.86 11.93
N LYS A 210 -8.04 6.28 10.78
CA LYS A 210 -8.91 5.10 10.63
C LYS A 210 -8.23 4.08 9.72
N LEU A 211 -8.32 2.79 10.06
CA LEU A 211 -7.84 1.68 9.23
C LEU A 211 -8.99 0.71 8.96
N TYR A 212 -9.42 0.59 7.70
CA TYR A 212 -10.47 -0.34 7.30
C TYR A 212 -9.93 -1.35 6.30
N VAL A 213 -10.17 -2.64 6.57
CA VAL A 213 -9.64 -3.75 5.77
C VAL A 213 -10.80 -4.67 5.37
N GLY A 214 -10.99 -4.85 4.05
CA GLY A 214 -12.08 -5.64 3.47
C GLY A 214 -13.45 -4.98 3.51
N SER A 215 -13.77 -4.24 4.57
CA SER A 215 -15.05 -3.55 4.77
C SER A 215 -14.90 -2.31 5.64
N ASP A 216 -15.71 -1.28 5.35
CA ASP A 216 -15.86 -0.07 6.17
C ASP A 216 -17.09 -0.15 7.11
N GLY A 217 -17.70 -1.34 7.25
CA GLY A 217 -18.90 -1.58 8.04
C GLY A 217 -20.21 -1.17 7.37
N LYS A 218 -20.16 -0.58 6.16
CA LYS A 218 -21.33 -0.24 5.34
C LYS A 218 -21.37 -1.01 4.03
N ASN A 219 -20.19 -1.35 3.51
CA ASN A 219 -19.98 -1.96 2.21
C ASN A 219 -19.27 -3.31 2.37
N ALA A 220 -19.80 -4.37 1.75
CA ALA A 220 -19.49 -5.74 2.16
C ALA A 220 -18.85 -6.64 1.10
N LYS A 221 -18.25 -6.11 0.03
CA LYS A 221 -17.80 -6.91 -1.13
C LYS A 221 -16.32 -6.73 -1.50
N GLY A 222 -15.47 -6.46 -0.51
CA GLY A 222 -14.05 -6.17 -0.73
C GLY A 222 -13.10 -7.16 -0.05
N THR A 223 -11.95 -7.41 -0.66
CA THR A 223 -10.84 -8.20 -0.11
C THR A 223 -9.66 -7.27 0.18
N GLY A 224 -9.40 -7.02 1.46
CA GLY A 224 -8.24 -6.28 1.93
C GLY A 224 -7.16 -7.22 2.45
N THR A 225 -5.91 -6.94 2.10
CA THR A 225 -4.74 -7.65 2.64
C THR A 225 -3.77 -6.65 3.24
N ILE A 226 -3.41 -6.84 4.51
CA ILE A 226 -2.26 -6.17 5.12
C ILE A 226 -1.11 -7.16 5.12
N GLU A 227 0.03 -6.75 4.57
CA GLU A 227 1.23 -7.56 4.50
C GLU A 227 2.36 -6.92 5.29
N PHE A 228 3.03 -7.70 6.14
CA PHE A 228 4.22 -7.31 6.87
C PHE A 228 5.41 -8.16 6.40
N GLU A 229 6.39 -7.53 5.76
CA GLU A 229 7.67 -8.15 5.43
C GLU A 229 8.67 -7.79 6.54
N MET A 230 8.95 -8.75 7.40
CA MET A 230 9.76 -8.56 8.60
C MET A 230 11.26 -8.59 8.31
N GLU A 231 11.97 -7.68 8.95
CA GLU A 231 13.41 -7.71 9.12
C GLU A 231 13.79 -8.38 10.45
N ALA A 232 15.08 -8.65 10.65
CA ALA A 232 15.61 -9.31 11.86
C ALA A 232 15.23 -8.59 13.17
N ASP A 233 15.04 -7.27 13.09
CA ASP A 233 14.75 -6.37 14.19
C ASP A 233 13.30 -5.86 14.21
N GLY A 234 12.48 -6.27 13.25
CA GLY A 234 11.04 -6.11 13.28
C GLY A 234 10.45 -5.51 12.02
N VAL A 235 9.32 -4.84 12.21
CA VAL A 235 8.55 -4.19 11.16
C VAL A 235 7.87 -2.97 11.75
N SER A 236 7.53 -2.00 10.90
CA SER A 236 6.82 -0.79 11.31
C SER A 236 5.37 -1.12 11.68
N ALA A 237 4.93 -0.74 12.87
CA ALA A 237 3.52 -0.87 13.25
C ALA A 237 2.66 0.21 12.55
N ILE A 238 1.41 -0.13 12.26
CA ILE A 238 0.38 0.85 11.88
C ILE A 238 -0.19 1.46 13.16
N LYS A 239 -0.09 2.78 13.33
CA LYS A 239 -0.71 3.48 14.45
C LYS A 239 -2.05 4.05 14.01
N ALA A 240 -3.15 3.53 14.55
CA ALA A 240 -4.51 3.99 14.28
C ALA A 240 -5.04 4.84 15.43
N ALA A 241 -5.40 6.09 15.16
CA ALA A 241 -5.80 7.02 16.21
C ALA A 241 -7.23 6.84 16.72
N GLU A 242 -8.16 6.41 15.88
CA GLU A 242 -9.60 6.34 16.22
C GLU A 242 -10.21 4.96 16.02
N SER A 243 -10.07 4.36 14.84
CA SER A 243 -10.79 3.13 14.54
C SER A 243 -10.00 2.17 13.67
N VAL A 244 -10.21 0.88 13.95
CA VAL A 244 -9.76 -0.23 13.12
C VAL A 244 -10.95 -1.15 12.89
N LEU A 245 -11.32 -1.36 11.62
CA LEU A 245 -12.37 -2.29 11.22
C LEU A 245 -11.77 -3.37 10.34
N LEU A 246 -11.90 -4.62 10.77
CA LEU A 246 -11.48 -5.80 10.03
C LEU A 246 -12.73 -6.60 9.69
N ASP A 247 -13.03 -6.72 8.40
CA ASP A 247 -14.21 -7.47 7.91
C ASP A 247 -15.50 -7.16 8.70
N ALA A 248 -15.80 -5.89 8.91
CA ALA A 248 -16.89 -5.49 9.82
C ALA A 248 -18.31 -5.84 9.33
N SER A 249 -18.48 -6.27 8.07
CA SER A 249 -19.78 -6.65 7.49
C SER A 249 -20.03 -8.15 7.41
N LYS A 250 -19.02 -9.02 7.54
CA LYS A 250 -19.11 -10.50 7.55
C LYS A 250 -19.79 -11.22 6.36
N ASP A 251 -20.36 -10.50 5.40
CA ASP A 251 -21.07 -11.11 4.27
C ASP A 251 -20.08 -11.68 3.23
N GLU A 252 -19.55 -10.84 2.33
CA GLU A 252 -18.66 -11.24 1.23
C GLU A 252 -17.28 -10.57 1.31
N SER A 253 -17.07 -9.73 2.32
CA SER A 253 -15.81 -9.05 2.53
C SER A 253 -14.79 -9.99 3.17
N LYS A 254 -13.51 -9.69 2.96
CA LYS A 254 -12.39 -10.44 3.54
C LYS A 254 -11.30 -9.50 4.02
N ALA A 255 -10.85 -9.67 5.24
CA ALA A 255 -9.64 -9.08 5.79
C ALA A 255 -8.57 -10.17 5.97
N ASN A 256 -7.48 -10.06 5.23
CA ASN A 256 -6.35 -10.97 5.30
C ASN A 256 -5.13 -10.29 5.93
N LEU A 257 -4.38 -11.08 6.70
CA LEU A 257 -3.06 -10.73 7.21
C LEU A 257 -2.03 -11.67 6.56
N VAL A 258 -1.00 -11.09 5.98
CA VAL A 258 0.17 -11.82 5.48
C VAL A 258 1.40 -11.36 6.24
N ILE A 259 2.19 -12.30 6.71
CA ILE A 259 3.42 -12.04 7.45
C ILE A 259 4.51 -12.91 6.85
N ASN A 260 5.54 -12.27 6.33
CA ASN A 260 6.67 -12.90 5.67
C ASN A 260 7.98 -12.46 6.33
N ALA A 261 8.99 -13.32 6.30
CA ALA A 261 10.35 -13.02 6.74
C ALA A 261 11.33 -13.81 5.89
N ASP A 262 12.26 -13.12 5.23
CA ASP A 262 13.16 -13.77 4.27
C ASP A 262 14.36 -14.45 4.94
N MET A 263 15.15 -13.69 5.71
CA MET A 263 16.42 -14.17 6.27
C MET A 263 16.32 -14.56 7.75
N SER A 264 15.60 -13.78 8.55
CA SER A 264 15.40 -13.99 9.99
C SER A 264 14.21 -13.13 10.46
N ALA A 265 13.67 -13.41 11.65
CA ALA A 265 12.64 -12.61 12.29
C ALA A 265 12.97 -12.31 13.78
N PRO A 266 12.29 -11.36 14.44
CA PRO A 266 12.58 -11.01 15.82
C PRO A 266 12.22 -12.11 16.81
N LYS A 267 13.12 -12.41 17.77
CA LYS A 267 12.87 -13.36 18.87
C LYS A 267 12.15 -12.69 20.05
N THR A 268 11.16 -11.85 19.76
CA THR A 268 10.39 -11.04 20.71
C THR A 268 8.97 -10.80 20.17
N ASP A 269 8.07 -10.33 21.02
CA ASP A 269 6.74 -9.89 20.62
C ASP A 269 6.83 -8.72 19.63
N ILE A 270 5.91 -8.68 18.66
CA ILE A 270 5.89 -7.72 17.56
C ILE A 270 4.52 -7.05 17.52
N MET A 271 4.49 -5.72 17.61
CA MET A 271 3.29 -4.94 17.41
C MET A 271 3.06 -4.76 15.90
N LEU A 272 1.87 -5.10 15.41
CA LEU A 272 1.49 -4.92 14.00
C LEU A 272 0.57 -3.71 13.83
N ILE A 273 -0.48 -3.62 14.65
CA ILE A 273 -1.43 -2.51 14.65
C ILE A 273 -1.64 -2.06 16.09
N GLU A 274 -1.35 -0.78 16.34
CA GLU A 274 -1.52 -0.11 17.64
C GLU A 274 -2.75 0.80 17.56
N THR A 275 -3.68 0.67 18.51
CA THR A 275 -4.82 1.59 18.63
C THR A 275 -4.63 2.58 19.77
N ALA A 276 -4.86 3.86 19.49
CA ALA A 276 -4.77 4.88 20.53
C ALA A 276 -6.03 4.90 21.42
N GLY A 277 -5.83 5.03 22.74
CA GLY A 277 -6.79 5.67 23.66
C GLY A 277 -8.22 5.13 23.73
N GLY A 278 -8.43 3.92 24.26
CA GLY A 278 -9.73 3.35 24.60
C GLY A 278 -10.48 2.71 23.42
N ASN A 279 -9.98 2.86 22.20
CA ASN A 279 -10.63 2.37 20.99
C ASN A 279 -10.34 0.89 20.74
N THR A 280 -11.38 0.09 20.53
CA THR A 280 -11.23 -1.33 20.21
C THR A 280 -11.20 -1.56 18.70
N VAL A 281 -10.33 -2.48 18.25
CA VAL A 281 -10.49 -3.12 16.94
C VAL A 281 -11.87 -3.78 16.90
N ALA A 282 -12.64 -3.52 15.85
CA ALA A 282 -13.87 -4.26 15.60
C ALA A 282 -13.63 -5.29 14.49
N GLY A 283 -14.04 -6.54 14.77
CA GLY A 283 -13.82 -7.68 13.89
C GLY A 283 -12.45 -8.34 14.08
N VAL A 284 -12.12 -9.27 13.18
CA VAL A 284 -10.87 -10.05 13.17
C VAL A 284 -10.43 -10.23 11.71
N PHE A 285 -9.19 -10.64 11.49
CA PHE A 285 -8.79 -11.15 10.18
C PHE A 285 -9.49 -12.49 9.91
N ASP A 286 -9.96 -12.67 8.68
CA ASP A 286 -10.47 -13.94 8.18
C ASP A 286 -9.36 -14.97 8.05
N ALA A 287 -8.22 -14.52 7.52
CA ALA A 287 -7.05 -15.37 7.32
C ALA A 287 -5.73 -14.72 7.72
N VAL A 288 -4.82 -15.53 8.25
CA VAL A 288 -3.42 -15.18 8.53
C VAL A 288 -2.53 -16.22 7.86
N ASN A 289 -1.72 -15.79 6.89
CA ASN A 289 -0.92 -16.70 6.04
C ASN A 289 -1.73 -17.87 5.45
N GLY A 290 -3.01 -17.61 5.12
CA GLY A 290 -3.94 -18.60 4.56
C GLY A 290 -4.63 -19.53 5.58
N GLY A 291 -4.22 -19.51 6.86
CA GLY A 291 -4.94 -20.18 7.96
C GLY A 291 -5.97 -19.26 8.63
N ALA A 292 -6.76 -19.75 9.58
CA ALA A 292 -7.75 -18.93 10.30
C ALA A 292 -7.10 -17.75 11.06
N GLY A 293 -7.70 -16.56 10.99
CA GLY A 293 -7.16 -15.35 11.63
C GLY A 293 -7.65 -15.04 13.04
N THR A 294 -8.19 -16.05 13.75
CA THR A 294 -8.70 -15.89 15.12
C THR A 294 -7.57 -15.67 16.14
N GLU A 295 -7.89 -15.05 17.28
CA GLU A 295 -6.95 -14.94 18.40
C GLU A 295 -6.41 -16.32 18.82
N GLY A 296 -5.12 -16.39 19.14
CA GLY A 296 -4.46 -17.63 19.52
C GLY A 296 -3.94 -18.46 18.34
N SER A 297 -4.24 -18.06 17.10
CA SER A 297 -3.76 -18.77 15.91
C SER A 297 -2.24 -18.74 15.83
N GLN A 298 -1.64 -19.89 15.46
CA GLN A 298 -0.20 -19.99 15.28
C GLN A 298 0.22 -19.36 13.97
N VAL A 299 1.29 -18.56 14.01
CA VAL A 299 1.93 -17.97 12.85
C VAL A 299 3.35 -18.53 12.78
N VAL A 300 3.62 -19.33 11.75
CA VAL A 300 4.94 -19.92 11.52
C VAL A 300 5.61 -19.20 10.35
N LEU A 301 6.71 -18.52 10.63
CA LEU A 301 7.53 -17.85 9.62
C LEU A 301 8.73 -18.73 9.29
N LYS A 302 8.85 -19.12 8.01
CA LYS A 302 9.98 -19.89 7.51
C LYS A 302 11.00 -18.93 6.91
N ALA A 303 12.06 -18.66 7.65
CA ALA A 303 13.15 -17.78 7.24
C ALA A 303 14.40 -18.58 6.86
N GLY A 304 15.40 -17.91 6.30
CA GLY A 304 16.67 -18.51 5.88
C GLY A 304 17.40 -19.26 7.00
N ASP A 305 17.33 -18.76 8.24
CA ASP A 305 18.01 -19.28 9.42
C ASP A 305 17.19 -20.27 10.26
N GLY A 306 15.89 -20.43 10.01
CA GLY A 306 15.03 -21.38 10.72
C GLY A 306 13.54 -21.03 10.69
N GLU A 307 12.80 -21.63 11.62
CA GLU A 307 11.36 -21.41 11.78
C GLU A 307 11.07 -20.60 13.05
N TYR A 308 10.39 -19.48 12.89
CA TYR A 308 9.92 -18.64 14.00
C TYR A 308 8.44 -18.91 14.23
N ASN A 309 8.10 -19.20 15.47
CA ASN A 309 6.75 -19.52 15.88
C ASN A 309 6.23 -18.36 16.74
N TYR A 310 5.12 -17.77 16.30
CA TYR A 310 4.38 -16.77 17.03
C TYR A 310 2.94 -17.22 17.25
N THR A 311 2.26 -16.52 18.14
CA THR A 311 0.81 -16.60 18.33
C THR A 311 0.21 -15.23 18.02
N LEU A 312 -0.81 -15.18 17.15
CA LEU A 312 -1.57 -13.96 16.92
C LEU A 312 -2.37 -13.62 18.18
N THR A 313 -2.26 -12.37 18.64
CA THR A 313 -2.97 -11.86 19.80
C THR A 313 -3.71 -10.58 19.43
N TYR A 314 -4.91 -10.44 19.99
CA TYR A 314 -5.69 -9.21 19.96
C TYR A 314 -5.63 -8.65 21.39
N LYS A 315 -4.43 -8.19 21.78
CA LYS A 315 -4.10 -7.91 23.19
C LYS A 315 -4.95 -6.75 23.71
N GLY A 316 -5.85 -7.07 24.65
CA GLY A 316 -6.65 -6.09 25.36
C GLY A 316 -5.85 -5.27 26.38
N GLY A 317 -5.76 -3.97 26.11
CA GLY A 317 -5.48 -2.89 27.05
C GLY A 317 -6.59 -1.83 26.94
N ASN A 318 -6.30 -0.54 27.13
CA ASN A 318 -7.22 0.56 26.79
C ASN A 318 -7.34 0.68 25.25
N GLY A 319 -7.80 -0.40 24.60
CA GLY A 319 -7.73 -0.69 23.17
C GLY A 319 -7.27 -2.13 22.93
N ASN A 320 -7.81 -2.81 21.91
CA ASN A 320 -7.40 -4.17 21.52
C ASN A 320 -6.34 -4.07 20.41
N ASP A 321 -5.06 -4.05 20.75
CA ASP A 321 -3.97 -4.02 19.77
C ASP A 321 -3.83 -5.36 19.03
N ILE A 322 -3.26 -5.34 17.83
CA ILE A 322 -2.94 -6.56 17.08
C ILE A 322 -1.44 -6.80 17.11
N ALA A 323 -1.04 -7.91 17.69
CA ALA A 323 0.36 -8.25 17.91
C ALA A 323 0.64 -9.73 17.69
N LEU A 324 1.90 -10.05 17.39
CA LEU A 324 2.42 -11.40 17.40
C LEU A 324 3.20 -11.62 18.68
N LYS A 325 2.79 -12.62 19.45
CA LYS A 325 3.52 -13.05 20.65
C LYS A 325 4.54 -14.10 20.29
N PHE A 326 5.81 -13.88 20.60
CA PHE A 326 6.86 -14.85 20.32
C PHE A 326 6.72 -16.11 21.19
N VAL A 327 6.83 -17.27 20.56
CA VAL A 327 6.76 -18.57 21.25
C VAL A 327 8.12 -19.24 21.27
N LYS A 328 8.70 -19.48 20.10
CA LYS A 328 10.00 -20.16 19.96
C LYS A 328 10.61 -19.96 18.59
N PHE A 329 11.91 -20.23 18.51
CA PHE A 329 12.67 -20.35 17.27
C PHE A 329 13.24 -21.77 17.16
N THR A 330 13.05 -22.39 15.99
CA THR A 330 13.67 -23.67 15.64
C THR A 330 14.73 -23.41 14.58
N PRO A 331 16.04 -23.47 14.92
CA PRO A 331 17.10 -23.24 13.94
C PRO A 331 17.02 -24.24 12.78
N LYS A 332 17.34 -23.78 11.58
CA LYS A 332 17.55 -24.68 10.45
C LYS A 332 18.74 -25.59 10.76
N ALA A 333 18.57 -26.89 10.61
CA ALA A 333 19.67 -27.84 10.77
C ALA A 333 20.82 -27.42 9.84
N GLN A 334 21.99 -27.15 10.40
CA GLN A 334 23.21 -27.04 9.61
C GLN A 334 23.45 -28.42 9.01
N ALA A 335 23.67 -28.49 7.69
CA ALA A 335 24.15 -29.71 7.09
C ALA A 335 25.45 -30.06 7.81
N ALA A 336 25.50 -31.21 8.49
CA ALA A 336 26.73 -31.66 9.10
C ALA A 336 27.81 -31.68 8.01
N ASP A 337 28.93 -30.99 8.24
CA ASP A 337 30.05 -30.99 7.31
C ASP A 337 30.49 -32.44 7.10
N ALA A 338 30.11 -33.01 5.95
CA ALA A 338 30.45 -34.37 5.55
C ALA A 338 31.96 -34.57 5.29
N ASN A 339 32.80 -33.60 5.66
CA ASN A 339 34.25 -33.58 5.45
C ASN A 339 35.07 -33.55 6.75
N ALA A 340 34.47 -33.69 7.94
CA ALA A 340 35.24 -33.78 9.18
C ALA A 340 35.88 -35.17 9.44
N ALA A 341 35.87 -36.07 8.45
CA ALA A 341 36.52 -37.37 8.53
C ALA A 341 37.25 -37.70 7.21
N LYS A 342 38.39 -37.05 6.97
CA LYS A 342 39.47 -37.58 6.13
C LYS A 342 40.82 -37.17 6.71
#